data_AF-A0A2E9J3K7-F1
#
_entry.id   AF-A0A2E9J3K7-F1
#
_cell.length_a   1.000
_cell.length_b   1.000
_cell.length_c   1.000
_cell.angle_alpha   90.00
_cell.angle_beta   90.00
_cell.angle_gamma   90.00
#
_symmetry.space_group_name_H-M   'P 1'
#
loop_
_entity.id
_entity.type
_entity.pdbx_description
1 polymer ?
#
loop_
_entity_poly.entity_id
_entity_poly.type
_entity_poly.pdbx_seq_one_letter_code
_entity_poly.pdbx_strand_id
1 'polypeptide(L)' 'MKFKREQIINALCNEYNHLFKDTYIPGIDLSFDEYKKGLEAKTLDELIKETSTDSQYYTLKDFMERYE' A
#
# COMPACT_ATOMS: atom_id res chain seq x y z
N MET A 1 -11.76 13.66 2.70
CA MET A 1 -11.39 12.63 3.70
C MET A 1 -9.92 12.78 4.02
N LYS A 2 -9.48 12.56 5.26
CA LYS A 2 -8.05 12.57 5.62
C LYS A 2 -7.73 11.28 6.34
N PHE A 3 -7.08 10.35 5.62
CA PHE A 3 -6.62 9.08 6.19
C PHE A 3 -5.36 9.32 7.03
N LYS A 4 -5.22 8.55 8.10
CA LYS A 4 -3.99 8.51 8.88
C LYS A 4 -2.94 7.67 8.15
N ARG A 5 -1.69 7.97 8.44
CA ARG A 5 -0.53 7.26 7.90
C ARG A 5 -0.62 5.74 8.10
N GLU A 6 -1.00 5.31 9.30
CA GLU A 6 -1.16 3.90 9.65
C GLU A 6 -2.23 3.18 8.82
N GLN A 7 -3.33 3.88 8.50
CA GLN A 7 -4.40 3.33 7.66
C GLN A 7 -3.89 3.07 6.25
N ILE A 8 -3.16 4.02 5.66
CA ILE A 8 -2.58 3.86 4.31
C ILE A 8 -1.53 2.75 4.29
N ILE A 9 -0.69 2.63 5.32
CA ILE A 9 0.28 1.54 5.44
C ILE A 9 -0.42 0.18 5.47
N ASN A 10 -1.48 0.05 6.29
CA ASN A 10 -2.26 -1.19 6.36
C ASN A 10 -2.90 -1.54 5.01
N ALA A 11 -3.49 -0.55 4.33
CA ALA A 11 -4.09 -0.76 3.01
C ALA A 11 -3.06 -1.19 1.95
N LEU A 12 -1.89 -0.56 1.90
CA LEU A 12 -0.79 -0.98 1.02
C LEU A 12 -0.28 -2.40 1.35
N CYS A 13 -0.21 -2.77 2.62
CA CYS A 13 0.14 -4.14 3.02
C CYS A 13 -0.91 -5.17 2.58
N ASN A 14 -2.19 -4.81 2.66
CA ASN A 14 -3.29 -5.66 2.22
C ASN A 14 -3.31 -5.82 0.69
N GLU A 15 -3.05 -4.74 -0.06
CA GLU A 15 -2.83 -4.80 -1.50
C GLU A 15 -1.65 -5.72 -1.84
N TYR A 16 -0.52 -5.55 -1.17
CA TYR A 16 0.66 -6.39 -1.39
C TYR A 16 0.33 -7.88 -1.19
N ASN A 17 -0.31 -8.23 -0.07
CA ASN A 17 -0.75 -9.59 0.18
C ASN A 17 -1.72 -10.11 -0.88
N HIS A 18 -2.63 -9.26 -1.39
CA HIS A 18 -3.57 -9.64 -2.43
C HIS A 18 -2.87 -9.92 -3.77
N LEU A 19 -1.95 -9.04 -4.18
CA LEU A 19 -1.23 -9.14 -5.45
C LEU A 19 -0.24 -10.31 -5.46
N PHE A 20 0.43 -10.56 -4.32
CA PHE A 20 1.51 -11.55 -4.21
C PHE A 20 1.09 -12.88 -3.62
N LYS A 21 -0.17 -13.06 -3.20
CA LYS A 21 -0.68 -14.27 -2.56
C LYS A 21 -0.24 -15.57 -3.26
N ASP A 22 -0.40 -15.61 -4.58
CA ASP A 22 -0.16 -16.79 -5.42
C ASP A 22 1.04 -16.61 -6.37
N THR A 23 1.74 -15.46 -6.26
CA THR A 23 2.78 -15.04 -7.21
C THR A 23 4.09 -14.61 -6.54
N TYR A 24 4.19 -14.67 -5.21
CA TYR A 24 5.40 -14.36 -4.46
C TYR A 24 6.58 -15.26 -4.83
N ILE A 25 7.71 -14.66 -5.18
CA ILE A 25 8.96 -15.33 -5.52
C ILE A 25 10.06 -14.98 -4.49
N PRO A 26 10.43 -15.92 -3.61
CA PRO A 26 11.50 -15.70 -2.63
C PRO A 26 12.82 -15.28 -3.27
N GLY A 27 13.44 -14.24 -2.72
CA GLY A 27 14.73 -13.71 -3.19
C GLY A 27 14.64 -12.80 -4.42
N ILE A 28 13.45 -12.64 -5.02
CA ILE A 28 13.16 -11.62 -6.04
C ILE A 28 12.26 -10.54 -5.44
N ASP A 29 11.17 -10.96 -4.81
CA ASP A 29 10.24 -10.05 -4.15
C ASP A 29 10.66 -9.76 -2.71
N LEU A 30 10.37 -8.53 -2.24
CA LEU A 30 10.53 -8.18 -0.83
C LEU A 30 9.68 -9.10 0.04
N SER A 31 10.21 -9.59 1.15
CA SER A 31 9.34 -10.21 2.15
C SER A 31 8.33 -9.19 2.69
N PHE A 32 7.21 -9.69 3.21
CA PHE A 32 6.17 -8.83 3.77
C PHE A 32 6.71 -7.85 4.84
N ASP A 33 7.60 -8.32 5.71
CA ASP A 33 8.22 -7.50 6.75
C ASP A 33 9.16 -6.43 6.18
N GLU A 34 9.92 -6.76 5.13
CA GLU A 34 10.78 -5.78 4.43
C GLU A 34 9.94 -4.70 3.73
N TYR A 35 8.87 -5.11 3.04
CA TYR A 35 7.94 -4.19 2.40
C TYR A 35 7.28 -3.25 3.42
N LYS A 36 6.71 -3.81 4.49
CA LYS A 36 6.08 -3.03 5.57
C LYS A 36 7.06 -2.06 6.22
N LYS A 37 8.28 -2.51 6.54
CA LYS A 37 9.32 -1.64 7.11
C LYS A 37 9.71 -0.49 6.16
N GLY A 38 9.73 -0.75 4.86
CA GLY A 38 9.92 0.29 3.83
C GLY A 38 8.81 1.34 3.85
N LEU A 39 7.55 0.92 4.00
CA LEU A 39 6.41 1.84 4.14
C LEU A 39 6.46 2.64 5.46
N GLU A 40 6.83 2.01 6.57
CA GLU A 40 6.99 2.64 7.88
C GLU A 40 8.13 3.67 7.93
N ALA A 41 9.00 3.75 6.93
CA ALA A 41 10.01 4.80 6.80
C ALA A 41 9.52 6.00 5.95
N LYS A 42 8.42 5.87 5.21
CA LYS A 42 7.90 6.91 4.31
C LYS A 42 7.03 7.95 5.03
N THR A 43 7.02 9.16 4.49
CA THR A 43 6.10 10.23 4.87
C THR A 43 4.67 9.95 4.36
N LEU A 44 3.68 10.70 4.85
CA LEU A 44 2.29 10.53 4.40
C LEU A 44 2.14 10.78 2.90
N ASP A 45 2.77 11.81 2.36
CA ASP A 45 2.67 12.16 0.94
C ASP A 45 3.32 11.09 0.04
N GLU A 46 4.43 10.50 0.49
CA GLU A 46 5.06 9.38 -0.22
C GLU A 46 4.15 8.15 -0.19
N LEU A 47 3.53 7.84 0.94
CA LEU A 47 2.59 6.72 1.06
C LEU A 47 1.37 6.90 0.14
N ILE A 48 0.82 8.11 0.05
CA ILE A 48 -0.26 8.41 -0.89
C ILE A 48 0.20 8.16 -2.34
N LYS A 49 1.43 8.53 -2.69
CA LYS A 49 1.99 8.24 -4.03
C LYS A 49 2.13 6.74 -4.30
N GLU A 50 2.53 5.94 -3.31
CA GLU A 50 2.65 4.47 -3.46
C GLU A 50 1.32 3.82 -3.86
N THR A 51 0.18 4.37 -3.41
CA THR A 51 -1.15 3.85 -3.81
C THR A 51 -1.43 3.95 -5.30
N SER A 52 -0.59 4.69 -6.07
CA SER A 52 -0.75 4.91 -7.50
C SER A 52 -2.14 5.46 -7.88
N THR A 53 -2.74 6.22 -6.97
CA THR A 53 -4.05 6.84 -7.15
C THR A 53 -3.95 8.22 -7.80
N ASP A 54 -5.04 8.67 -8.39
CA ASP A 54 -5.21 10.00 -8.95
C ASP A 54 -6.46 10.68 -8.37
N SER A 55 -6.85 11.84 -8.93
CA SER A 55 -8.01 12.60 -8.47
C SER A 55 -9.29 12.39 -9.29
N GLN A 56 -9.26 11.58 -10.35
CA GLN A 56 -10.34 11.49 -11.35
C GLN A 56 -10.88 10.06 -11.60
N TYR A 57 -10.02 9.05 -11.66
CA TYR A 57 -10.39 7.70 -12.10
C TYR A 57 -10.23 6.63 -11.03
N TYR A 58 -9.16 6.71 -10.23
CA TYR A 58 -8.96 5.82 -9.10
C TYR A 58 -8.41 6.63 -7.94
N THR A 59 -9.31 7.05 -7.07
CA THR A 59 -8.98 7.97 -5.99
C THR A 59 -8.40 7.25 -4.79
N LEU A 60 -7.72 8.01 -3.92
CA LEU A 60 -7.30 7.50 -2.62
C LEU A 60 -8.48 6.91 -1.83
N LYS A 61 -9.69 7.44 -2.00
CA LYS A 61 -10.89 6.88 -1.36
C LYS A 61 -11.20 5.48 -1.89
N ASP A 62 -11.14 5.29 -3.21
CA ASP A 62 -11.42 4.00 -3.85
C ASP A 62 -10.38 2.94 -3.45
N PHE A 63 -9.11 3.34 -3.37
CA PHE A 63 -8.03 2.47 -2.88
C PHE A 63 -8.27 2.03 -1.44
N MET A 64 -8.58 2.98 -0.56
CA MET A 64 -8.83 2.70 0.85
C MET A 64 -10.08 1.82 1.04
N GLU A 65 -11.17 2.06 0.30
CA GLU A 65 -12.37 1.20 0.36
C GLU A 65 -12.11 -0.23 -0.10
N ARG A 66 -11.09 -0.45 -0.94
CA ARG A 66 -10.72 -1.77 -1.45
C ARG A 66 -9.81 -2.53 -0.49
N TYR A 67 -8.93 -1.85 0.24
CA TYR A 67 -7.82 -2.48 0.95
C TYR A 67 -7.68 -2.13 2.44
N GLU A 68 -8.44 -1.17 2.99
CA GLU A 68 -8.48 -0.91 4.44
C GLU A 68 -9.35 -1.94 5.19
#